data_AF-A0A922VGT1-F1
#
_entry.id   AF-A0A922VGT1-F1
#
_cell.length_a   1.000
_cell.length_b   1.000
_cell.length_c   1.000
_cell.angle_alpha   90.00
_cell.angle_beta   90.00
_cell.angle_gamma   90.00
#
_symmetry.space_group_name_H-M   'P 1'
#
loop_
_entity.id
_entity.type
_entity.pdbx_description
1 polymer ?
#
loop_
_entity_poly.entity_id
_entity_poly.type
_entity_poly.pdbx_seq_one_letter_code
_entity_poly.pdbx_strand_id
1 'polypeptide(L)' 'MAAQILATKRVEKPWGRHSLWPGFADPAVDAAPVGEIWFDGGDDADLLIKYLFTSEKLSVQNHPSDAEAHRRGLPR' A
#
# COMPACT_ATOMS: atom_id res chain seq x y z
N MET A 1 19.79 -3.51 18.38
CA MET A 1 18.57 -2.68 18.25
C MET A 1 17.36 -3.55 18.54
N ALA A 2 16.31 -2.99 19.17
CA ALA A 2 15.04 -3.68 19.37
C ALA A 2 14.16 -3.50 18.13
N ALA A 3 13.40 -4.53 17.76
CA ALA A 3 12.41 -4.42 16.69
C ALA A 3 11.19 -3.64 17.17
N GLN A 4 10.60 -2.85 16.27
CA GLN A 4 9.36 -2.11 16.51
C GLN A 4 8.27 -2.62 15.56
N ILE A 5 7.05 -2.78 16.09
CA ILE A 5 5.87 -3.05 15.26
C ILE A 5 5.36 -1.70 14.73
N LEU A 6 5.20 -1.62 13.41
CA LEU A 6 4.62 -0.45 12.75
C LEU A 6 3.09 -0.52 12.74
N ALA A 7 2.44 0.65 12.80
CA ALA A 7 1.00 0.75 12.64
C ALA A 7 0.61 0.33 11.21
N THR A 8 -0.55 -0.32 11.07
CA THR A 8 -1.07 -0.72 9.76
C THR A 8 -2.25 0.13 9.36
N LYS A 9 -2.25 0.61 8.11
CA LYS A 9 -3.36 1.34 7.50
C LYS A 9 -3.99 0.49 6.41
N ARG A 10 -5.30 0.27 6.49
CA ARG A 10 -6.09 -0.41 5.45
C ARG A 10 -6.57 0.61 4.43
N VAL A 11 -6.42 0.29 3.14
CA VAL A 11 -6.88 1.15 2.05
C VAL A 11 -7.81 0.36 1.15
N GLU A 12 -9.06 0.81 1.11
CA GLU A 12 -10.11 0.26 0.27
C GLU A 12 -9.85 0.60 -1.20
N LYS A 13 -10.06 -0.37 -2.08
CA LYS A 13 -9.91 -0.20 -3.53
C LYS A 13 -10.96 -1.07 -4.23
N PRO A 14 -11.63 -0.57 -5.28
CA PRO A 14 -12.61 -1.37 -6.04
C PRO A 14 -12.04 -2.71 -6.55
N TRP A 15 -10.76 -2.72 -6.94
CA TRP A 15 -10.03 -3.91 -7.39
C TRP A 15 -9.46 -4.78 -6.26
N GLY A 16 -9.82 -4.51 -5.01
CA GLY A 16 -9.30 -5.18 -3.82
C GLY A 16 -9.84 -6.60 -3.61
N ARG A 17 -9.58 -7.18 -2.43
CA ARG A 17 -10.13 -8.48 -2.01
C ARG A 17 -10.86 -8.36 -0.66
N HIS A 18 -11.83 -9.26 -0.44
CA HIS A 18 -12.42 -9.51 0.88
C HIS A 18 -11.74 -10.65 1.64
N SER A 19 -10.92 -11.47 0.98
CA SER A 19 -10.09 -12.46 1.65
C SER A 19 -8.63 -12.02 1.64
N LEU A 20 -8.09 -11.75 2.82
CA LEU A 20 -6.73 -11.23 3.08
C LEU A 20 -5.82 -12.29 3.72
N TRP A 21 -6.25 -13.55 3.73
CA TRP A 21 -5.46 -14.66 4.23
C TRP A 21 -4.33 -15.05 3.26
N PRO A 22 -3.14 -15.45 3.77
CA PRO A 22 -2.74 -15.44 5.18
C PRO A 22 -2.25 -14.05 5.63
N GLY A 23 -2.46 -13.74 6.91
CA GLY A 23 -1.74 -12.65 7.60
C GLY A 23 -2.61 -11.52 8.14
N PHE A 24 -3.80 -11.27 7.59
CA PHE A 24 -4.69 -10.22 8.05
C PHE A 24 -6.13 -10.70 8.18
N ALA A 25 -6.87 -10.12 9.12
CA ALA A 25 -8.30 -10.34 9.25
C ALA A 25 -9.04 -9.77 8.04
N ASP A 26 -9.97 -10.54 7.49
CA ASP A 26 -10.85 -10.11 6.41
C ASP A 26 -11.69 -8.88 6.85
N PRO A 27 -12.03 -7.96 5.92
CA PRO A 27 -13.02 -6.92 6.19
C PRO A 27 -14.39 -7.53 6.56
N ALA A 28 -15.25 -6.71 7.17
CA ALA A 28 -16.64 -7.10 7.40
C ALA A 28 -17.34 -7.49 6.08
N VAL A 29 -18.35 -8.36 6.17
CA VAL A 29 -19.01 -8.96 5.00
C VAL A 29 -19.60 -7.90 4.05
N ASP A 30 -20.03 -6.76 4.57
CA ASP A 30 -20.65 -5.64 3.87
C ASP A 30 -19.70 -4.45 3.62
N ALA A 31 -18.46 -4.52 4.10
CA ALA A 31 -17.46 -3.46 3.89
C ALA A 31 -16.83 -3.54 2.49
N ALA A 32 -16.26 -2.44 1.99
CA ALA A 32 -15.59 -2.44 0.70
C ALA A 32 -14.35 -3.35 0.68
N PRO A 33 -13.97 -3.89 -0.50
CA PRO A 33 -12.77 -4.71 -0.62
C PRO A 33 -11.50 -3.91 -0.30
N VAL A 34 -10.55 -4.56 0.38
CA VAL A 34 -9.26 -3.97 0.73
C VAL A 34 -8.28 -4.23 -0.40
N GLY A 35 -7.69 -3.18 -0.97
CA GLY A 35 -6.67 -3.31 -2.01
C GLY A 35 -5.26 -3.28 -1.45
N GLU A 36 -5.03 -2.53 -0.37
CA GLU A 36 -3.70 -2.34 0.18
C GLU A 36 -3.72 -2.35 1.72
N ILE A 37 -2.66 -2.89 2.32
CA ILE A 37 -2.30 -2.65 3.72
C ILE A 37 -0.93 -2.00 3.75
N TRP A 38 -0.84 -0.83 4.36
CA TRP A 38 0.40 -0.05 4.48
C TRP A 38 0.96 -0.21 5.88
N PHE A 39 2.29 -0.32 5.97
CA PHE A 39 3.00 -0.19 7.25
C PHE A 39 3.50 1.24 7.35
N ASP A 40 2.99 1.95 8.36
CA ASP A 40 3.28 3.36 8.55
C ASP A 40 4.62 3.54 9.27
N GLY A 41 5.60 4.08 8.54
CA GLY A 41 6.93 4.44 9.04
C GLY A 41 7.06 5.92 9.45
N GLY A 42 5.99 6.72 9.33
CA GLY A 42 6.02 8.18 9.45
C GLY A 42 6.37 8.90 8.15
N ASP A 43 6.21 10.22 8.15
CA ASP A 43 6.36 11.07 6.96
C ASP A 43 7.80 11.16 6.42
N ASP A 44 8.80 10.95 7.29
CA ASP A 44 10.23 11.01 6.92
C ASP A 44 10.79 9.63 6.50
N ALA A 45 9.95 8.61 6.33
CA ALA A 45 10.39 7.27 5.96
C ALA A 45 10.79 7.20 4.48
N ASP A 46 12.02 6.75 4.20
CA ASP A 46 12.53 6.58 2.83
C ASP A 46 11.79 5.49 2.02
N LEU A 47 11.11 4.56 2.70
CA LEU A 47 10.43 3.42 2.11
C LEU A 47 9.02 3.24 2.68
N LEU A 48 8.07 2.93 1.80
CA LEU A 48 6.72 2.51 2.15
C LEU A 48 6.53 1.03 1.83
N ILE A 49 6.25 0.23 2.85
CA ILE A 49 5.98 -1.20 2.70
C ILE A 49 4.47 -1.42 2.58
N LYS A 50 4.06 -2.23 1.59
CA LYS A 50 2.65 -2.56 1.35
C LYS A 50 2.44 -4.03 1.05
N TYR A 51 1.32 -4.57 1.53
CA TYR A 51 0.69 -5.74 0.91
C TYR A 51 -0.35 -5.25 -0.11
N LEU A 52 -0.31 -5.80 -1.32
CA LEU A 52 -1.33 -5.55 -2.35
C LEU A 52 -2.21 -6.80 -2.49
N PHE A 53 -3.53 -6.61 -2.39
CA PHE A 53 -4.54 -7.64 -2.50
C PHE A 53 -5.39 -7.40 -3.75
N THR A 54 -4.87 -7.74 -4.93
CA THR A 54 -5.53 -7.45 -6.20
C THR A 54 -6.43 -8.60 -6.64
N SER A 55 -7.71 -8.34 -6.91
CA SER A 55 -8.63 -9.28 -7.58
C SER A 55 -8.70 -9.05 -9.10
N GLU A 56 -8.23 -7.90 -9.57
CA GLU A 56 -8.24 -7.49 -10.97
C GLU A 56 -6.85 -7.06 -11.47
N LYS A 57 -6.71 -6.93 -12.80
CA LYS A 57 -5.49 -6.38 -13.41
C LYS A 57 -5.42 -4.88 -13.18
N LEU A 58 -4.28 -4.40 -12.72
CA LEU A 58 -4.01 -2.97 -12.57
C LEU A 58 -3.48 -2.37 -13.88
N SER A 59 -3.49 -1.04 -13.97
CA SER A 59 -2.93 -0.30 -15.10
C SER A 59 -1.43 -0.58 -15.27
N VAL A 60 -0.96 -0.56 -16.52
CA VAL A 60 0.48 -0.51 -16.82
C VAL A 60 1.00 0.86 -16.39
N GLN A 61 2.09 0.88 -15.62
CA GLN A 61 2.70 2.09 -15.08
C GLN A 61 4.20 2.12 -15.39
N ASN A 62 4.77 3.32 -15.42
CA ASN A 62 6.22 3.54 -15.50
C ASN A 62 6.61 4.60 -14.46
N HIS A 63 7.68 4.32 -13.70
CA HIS A 63 8.16 5.23 -12.66
C HIS A 63 9.38 6.00 -13.16
N PRO A 64 9.44 7.33 -12.93
CA PRO A 64 10.62 8.11 -13.27
C PRO A 64 11.80 7.73 -12.36
N SER A 65 13.02 7.96 -12.85
CA SER A 65 14.20 8.04 -11.97
C SER A 65 14.12 9.26 -11.05
N ASP A 66 14.89 9.28 -9.96
CA ASP A 66 14.99 10.41 -9.03
C ASP A 66 15.33 11.73 -9.74
N ALA A 67 16.31 11.69 -10.67
CA ALA A 67 16.70 12.87 -11.44
C ALA A 67 15.54 13.40 -12.28
N GLU A 68 14.72 12.52 -12.85
CA GLU A 68 13.56 12.91 -13.65
C GLU A 68 12.39 13.38 -12.79
N ALA A 69 12.16 12.73 -11.63
CA ALA A 69 11.16 13.16 -10.66
C ALA A 69 11.45 14.59 -10.15
N HIS A 70 12.70 14.88 -9.78
CA HIS A 70 13.13 16.22 -9.37
C HIS A 70 12.98 17.24 -10.51
N ARG A 71 13.38 16.91 -11.74
CA ARG A 71 13.18 17.82 -12.90
C ARG A 71 11.71 18.16 -13.13
N ARG A 72 10.79 17.27 -12.77
CA ARG A 72 9.34 17.45 -12.90
C ARG A 72 8.70 18.10 -11.67
N GLY A 73 9.46 18.36 -10.60
CA GLY A 73 8.94 18.93 -9.35
C GLY A 73 8.01 17.99 -8.57
N LEU A 74 8.16 16.67 -8.73
CA LEU A 74 7.38 15.71 -7.95
C LEU A 74 7.86 15.68 -6.49
N PRO A 75 6.95 15.47 -5.53
CA PRO A 75 7.32 15.31 -4.13
C PRO A 75 8.21 14.08 -3.94
N ARG A 76 9.05 14.15 -2.90
CA ARG A 76 9.76 12.98 -2.38
C ARG A 76 8.83 12.21 -1.45
#